data_AF-A0A0C3P4D1-F1
#
_entry.id   AF-A0A0C3P4D1-F1
#
_cell.length_a   1.000
_cell.length_b   1.000
_cell.length_c   1.000
_cell.angle_alpha   90.00
_cell.angle_beta   90.00
_cell.angle_gamma   90.00
#
_symmetry.space_group_name_H-M   'P 1'
#
loop_
_entity.id
_entity.type
_entity.pdbx_description
1 polymer ?
#
loop_
_entity_poly.entity_id
_entity_poly.type
_entity_poly.pdbx_seq_one_letter_code
_entity_poly.pdbx_strand_id
1 'polypeptide(L)'
;MLTHLPTTPTSPLPPAPPADSQRKPYHLMKLLASTMNSKSGGYITRRLHVPQGVWSQGGAKLSNIPEKVRVVEVLCSALEEMQQVSVELFGAGSVCSGFALGIGSVGRKEAEAWVAKLEDFSSICDSVVANFGKKLGVGEGFVLKKSGGVTSWGGKLTRQFDKFTNGKHLDSPAAYVTGLGRLFTDAQLLDEHSQALLAQPLSPIYATFPAEARSAAEVKLKRASEFFASVVLTFVIRDLAQLLDKYAKKCEKWLAE
;
A
#
# COMPACT_ATOMS: atom_id res chain seq x y z
N MET A 1 -36.42 24.10 18.61
CA MET A 1 -36.39 22.92 17.74
C MET A 1 -34.97 22.39 17.71
N LEU A 2 -34.74 21.23 18.32
CA LEU A 2 -33.44 20.56 18.27
C LEU A 2 -33.26 20.02 16.86
N THR A 3 -32.33 20.60 16.11
CA THR A 3 -31.91 20.07 14.81
C THR A 3 -31.25 18.72 15.05
N HIS A 4 -31.90 17.64 14.59
CA HIS A 4 -31.30 16.32 14.51
C HIS A 4 -30.07 16.41 13.61
N LEU A 5 -28.89 16.62 14.20
CA LEU A 5 -27.63 16.33 13.53
C LEU A 5 -27.67 14.84 13.16
N PRO A 6 -27.38 14.45 11.91
CA PRO A 6 -27.30 13.04 11.56
C PRO A 6 -26.22 12.41 12.45
N THR A 7 -26.63 11.56 13.38
CA THR A 7 -25.75 10.78 14.26
C THR A 7 -25.05 9.64 13.51
N THR A 8 -25.34 9.47 12.22
CA THR A 8 -24.64 8.57 11.31
C THR A 8 -23.31 9.18 10.86
N PRO A 9 -22.20 8.41 10.82
CA PRO A 9 -20.97 8.87 10.18
C PRO A 9 -21.29 9.38 8.78
N THR A 10 -20.99 10.66 8.51
CA THR A 10 -21.24 11.32 7.21
C THR A 10 -20.38 10.76 6.09
N SER A 11 -19.46 9.85 6.40
CA SER A 11 -18.61 9.18 5.42
C SER A 11 -19.45 8.26 4.51
N PRO A 12 -19.23 8.31 3.19
CA PRO A 12 -19.94 7.44 2.26
C PRO A 12 -19.61 5.97 2.52
N LEU A 13 -20.56 5.08 2.23
CA LEU A 13 -20.31 3.64 2.26
C LEU A 13 -19.22 3.27 1.24
N PRO A 14 -18.43 2.23 1.51
CA PRO A 14 -17.35 1.86 0.61
C PRO A 14 -17.93 1.32 -0.70
N PRO A 15 -17.30 1.60 -1.85
CA PRO A 15 -17.71 1.00 -3.11
C PRO A 15 -17.55 -0.53 -3.05
N ALA A 16 -18.18 -1.23 -3.99
CA ALA A 16 -17.99 -2.68 -4.09
C ALA A 16 -16.49 -2.99 -4.32
N PRO A 17 -15.96 -4.05 -3.69
CA PRO A 17 -14.59 -4.48 -3.97
C PRO A 17 -14.46 -4.89 -5.44
N PRO A 18 -13.28 -4.72 -6.06
CA PRO A 18 -13.03 -5.19 -7.42
C PRO A 18 -13.31 -6.70 -7.58
N ALA A 19 -13.78 -7.09 -8.77
CA ALA A 19 -14.00 -8.50 -9.10
C ALA A 19 -12.69 -9.29 -9.04
N ASP A 20 -11.62 -8.72 -9.59
CA ASP A 20 -10.29 -9.32 -9.60
C ASP A 20 -9.71 -9.40 -8.18
N SER A 21 -9.39 -10.61 -7.74
CA SER A 21 -8.86 -10.86 -6.40
C SER A 21 -7.55 -10.11 -6.12
N GLN A 22 -6.68 -9.98 -7.13
CA GLN A 22 -5.40 -9.26 -7.03
C GLN A 22 -5.53 -7.75 -6.82
N ARG A 23 -6.71 -7.18 -7.03
CA ARG A 23 -6.95 -5.74 -6.81
C ARG A 23 -7.53 -5.43 -5.44
N LYS A 24 -8.03 -6.45 -4.73
CA LYS A 24 -8.64 -6.30 -3.40
C LYS A 24 -7.69 -5.74 -2.34
N PRO A 25 -6.38 -6.09 -2.30
CA PRO A 25 -5.45 -5.47 -1.36
C PRO A 25 -5.36 -3.96 -1.54
N TYR A 26 -5.21 -3.48 -2.77
CA TYR A 26 -5.13 -2.05 -3.07
C TYR A 26 -6.43 -1.30 -2.77
N HIS A 27 -7.58 -1.93 -3.03
CA HIS A 27 -8.87 -1.40 -2.63
C HIS A 27 -8.96 -1.22 -1.10
N LEU A 28 -8.54 -2.20 -0.31
CA LEU A 28 -8.52 -2.08 1.15
C LEU A 28 -7.55 -0.98 1.61
N MET A 29 -6.37 -0.87 0.99
CA MET A 29 -5.41 0.21 1.25
C MET A 29 -6.04 1.59 1.00
N LYS A 30 -6.80 1.75 -0.10
CA LYS A 30 -7.54 2.99 -0.41
C LYS A 30 -8.59 3.32 0.66
N LEU A 31 -9.35 2.33 1.12
CA LEU A 31 -10.32 2.53 2.20
C LEU A 31 -9.61 2.91 3.51
N LEU A 32 -8.54 2.21 3.89
CA LEU A 32 -7.75 2.52 5.08
C LEU A 32 -7.17 3.94 5.02
N ALA A 33 -6.60 4.35 3.89
CA ALA A 33 -6.09 5.71 3.68
C ALA A 33 -7.19 6.76 3.88
N SER A 34 -8.40 6.52 3.37
CA SER A 34 -9.55 7.40 3.60
C SER A 34 -9.86 7.55 5.10
N THR A 35 -9.75 6.48 5.89
CA THR A 35 -9.98 6.53 7.34
C THR A 35 -8.93 7.35 8.10
N MET A 36 -7.72 7.46 7.56
CA MET A 36 -6.62 8.24 8.16
C MET A 36 -6.74 9.74 7.80
N ASN A 37 -7.17 10.04 6.57
CA ASN A 37 -7.11 11.38 5.99
C ASN A 37 -8.43 12.17 6.11
N SER A 38 -9.57 11.49 6.19
CA SER A 38 -10.87 12.15 6.36
C SER A 38 -11.12 12.52 7.81
N LYS A 39 -11.58 13.74 8.09
CA LYS A 39 -11.94 14.19 9.45
C LYS A 39 -13.02 13.32 10.10
N SER A 40 -13.98 12.85 9.31
CA SER A 40 -15.03 11.93 9.80
C SER A 40 -14.54 10.50 9.96
N GLY A 41 -13.36 10.15 9.45
CA GLY A 41 -12.93 8.76 9.25
C GLY A 41 -13.58 8.14 8.01
N GLY A 42 -13.71 6.82 7.97
CA GLY A 42 -14.31 6.14 6.82
C GLY A 42 -14.67 4.68 7.06
N TYR A 43 -15.45 4.11 6.16
CA TYR A 43 -15.84 2.70 6.19
C TYR A 43 -14.80 1.82 5.47
N ILE A 44 -14.33 0.77 6.13
CA ILE A 44 -13.50 -0.27 5.50
C ILE A 44 -14.31 -1.51 5.13
N THR A 45 -15.49 -1.67 5.72
CA THR A 45 -16.55 -2.58 5.26
C THR A 45 -17.89 -1.87 5.40
N ARG A 46 -18.96 -2.42 4.82
CA ARG A 46 -20.33 -1.88 5.02
C ARG A 46 -20.79 -1.87 6.49
N ARG A 47 -20.08 -2.56 7.39
CA ARG A 47 -20.44 -2.70 8.80
C ARG A 47 -19.37 -2.19 9.76
N LEU A 48 -18.23 -1.70 9.25
CA LEU A 48 -17.12 -1.24 10.07
C LEU A 48 -16.67 0.13 9.60
N HIS A 49 -17.05 1.13 10.40
CA HIS A 49 -16.55 2.49 10.31
C HIS A 49 -15.35 2.66 11.25
N VAL A 50 -14.27 3.26 10.76
CA VAL A 50 -13.09 3.62 11.54
C VAL A 50 -13.03 5.14 11.64
N PRO A 51 -13.30 5.73 12.82
CA PRO A 51 -13.10 7.15 13.06
C PRO A 51 -11.63 7.55 12.87
N GLN A 52 -11.37 8.73 12.32
CA GLN A 52 -10.00 9.24 12.14
C GLN A 52 -9.19 9.24 13.45
N GLY A 53 -9.87 9.60 14.54
CA GLY A 53 -9.28 9.67 15.87
C GLY A 53 -8.71 8.34 16.37
N VAL A 54 -9.08 7.19 15.79
CA VAL A 54 -8.49 5.88 16.11
C VAL A 54 -6.98 5.88 15.82
N TRP A 55 -6.56 6.51 14.71
CA TRP A 55 -5.17 6.54 14.28
C TRP A 55 -4.29 7.49 15.13
N SER A 56 -4.89 8.47 15.82
CA SER A 56 -4.19 9.41 16.70
C SER A 56 -4.19 9.00 18.17
N GLN A 57 -4.59 7.76 18.49
CA GLN A 57 -4.69 7.27 19.87
C GLN A 57 -3.34 7.05 20.56
N GLY A 58 -2.69 8.12 21.03
CA GLY A 58 -1.47 8.03 21.85
C GLY A 58 -1.63 7.11 23.08
N GLY A 59 -0.75 6.12 23.23
CA GLY A 59 -0.75 5.15 24.35
C GLY A 59 -1.17 3.72 24.00
N ALA A 60 -1.55 3.42 22.77
CA ALA A 60 -1.59 2.01 22.32
C ALA A 60 -0.16 1.47 22.21
N LYS A 61 0.12 0.33 22.85
CA LYS A 61 1.45 -0.32 22.81
C LYS A 61 1.61 -1.12 21.52
N LEU A 62 1.68 -0.42 20.39
CA LEU A 62 1.96 -1.05 19.11
C LEU A 62 3.39 -1.60 19.11
N SER A 63 3.56 -2.86 18.69
CA SER A 63 4.87 -3.52 18.65
C SER A 63 5.65 -3.13 17.39
N ASN A 64 6.98 -3.12 17.50
CA ASN A 64 7.93 -2.99 16.39
C ASN A 64 7.64 -1.79 15.47
N ILE A 65 7.17 -0.68 16.04
CA ILE A 65 6.88 0.57 15.31
C ILE A 65 8.12 1.06 14.53
N PRO A 66 9.34 1.11 15.11
CA PRO A 66 10.50 1.59 14.37
C PRO A 66 10.77 0.77 13.11
N GLU A 67 10.61 -0.56 13.15
CA GLU A 67 10.75 -1.41 11.96
C GLU A 67 9.62 -1.22 10.96
N LYS A 68 8.37 -1.08 11.42
CA LYS A 68 7.23 -0.81 10.51
C LYS A 68 7.41 0.52 9.79
N VAL A 69 7.83 1.57 10.50
CA VAL A 69 8.12 2.88 9.90
C VAL A 69 9.21 2.75 8.83
N ARG A 70 10.32 2.07 9.13
CA ARG A 70 11.38 1.82 8.13
C ARG A 70 10.88 1.07 6.90
N VAL A 71 10.08 0.02 7.09
CA VAL A 71 9.52 -0.76 5.98
C VAL A 71 8.59 0.10 5.12
N VAL A 72 7.75 0.91 5.76
CA VAL A 72 6.86 1.86 5.08
C VAL A 72 7.67 2.88 4.27
N GLU A 73 8.73 3.46 4.84
CA GLU A 73 9.60 4.42 4.14
C GLU A 73 10.31 3.82 2.93
N VAL A 74 10.85 2.61 3.07
CA VAL A 74 11.51 1.87 1.96
C VAL A 74 10.51 1.62 0.83
N LEU A 75 9.30 1.17 1.16
CA LEU A 75 8.26 0.89 0.16
C LEU A 75 7.76 2.16 -0.52
N CYS A 76 7.54 3.27 0.22
CA CYS A 76 7.20 4.56 -0.38
C CYS A 76 8.28 4.99 -1.38
N SER A 77 9.55 4.96 -0.98
CA SER A 77 10.65 5.37 -1.85
C SER A 77 10.71 4.54 -3.14
N ALA A 78 10.50 3.22 -3.02
CA ALA A 78 10.47 2.31 -4.17
C ALA A 78 9.28 2.60 -5.10
N LEU A 79 8.09 2.86 -4.55
CA LEU A 79 6.89 3.18 -5.33
C LEU A 79 6.99 4.55 -6.01
N GLU A 80 7.65 5.52 -5.39
CA GLU A 80 7.91 6.83 -6.00
C GLU A 80 8.84 6.71 -7.21
N GLU A 81 9.89 5.90 -7.12
CA GLU A 81 10.71 5.59 -8.28
C GLU A 81 9.93 4.84 -9.36
N MET A 82 9.04 3.92 -8.98
CA MET A 82 8.16 3.25 -9.94
C MET A 82 7.22 4.23 -10.63
N GLN A 83 6.67 5.21 -9.91
CA GLN A 83 5.81 6.25 -10.45
C GLN A 83 6.57 7.10 -11.48
N GLN A 84 7.80 7.50 -11.17
CA GLN A 84 8.64 8.25 -12.10
C GLN A 84 8.88 7.46 -13.39
N VAL A 85 9.29 6.19 -13.27
CA VAL A 85 9.50 5.32 -14.44
C VAL A 85 8.21 5.09 -15.22
N SER A 86 7.07 4.88 -14.54
CA SER A 86 5.78 4.72 -15.21
C SER A 86 5.42 5.97 -16.03
N VAL A 87 5.61 7.16 -15.46
CA VAL A 87 5.37 8.42 -16.17
C VAL A 87 6.33 8.60 -17.35
N GLU A 88 7.61 8.24 -17.19
CA GLU A 88 8.60 8.29 -18.28
C GLU A 88 8.27 7.34 -19.43
N LEU A 89 7.71 6.17 -19.15
CA LEU A 89 7.39 5.14 -20.15
C LEU A 89 6.01 5.32 -20.79
N PHE A 90 5.02 5.79 -20.03
CA PHE A 90 3.61 5.78 -20.43
C PHE A 90 2.94 7.16 -20.41
N GLY A 91 3.62 8.19 -19.92
CA GLY A 91 3.13 9.55 -19.80
C GLY A 91 2.47 9.84 -18.46
N ALA A 92 2.15 11.10 -18.22
CA ALA A 92 1.50 11.56 -16.97
C ALA A 92 0.00 11.23 -16.91
N GLY A 93 -0.52 10.53 -17.92
CA GLY A 93 -1.93 10.13 -18.02
C GLY A 93 -2.20 8.78 -17.36
N SER A 94 -3.49 8.45 -17.21
CA SER A 94 -3.86 7.15 -16.67
C SER A 94 -3.49 6.02 -17.64
N VAL A 95 -2.83 4.99 -17.13
CA VAL A 95 -2.44 3.79 -17.89
C VAL A 95 -3.67 3.02 -18.39
N CYS A 96 -4.81 3.21 -17.73
CA CYS A 96 -6.10 2.63 -18.11
C CYS A 96 -6.73 3.35 -19.31
N SER A 97 -6.57 4.67 -19.44
CA SER A 97 -7.27 5.45 -20.46
C SER A 97 -6.55 5.45 -21.80
N GLY A 98 -5.27 5.06 -21.85
CA GLY A 98 -4.47 5.01 -23.07
C GLY A 98 -4.15 6.39 -23.66
N PHE A 99 -4.59 7.47 -23.02
CA PHE A 99 -4.20 8.84 -23.37
C PHE A 99 -2.83 9.13 -22.75
N ALA A 100 -1.78 8.57 -23.36
CA ALA A 100 -0.40 8.95 -23.10
C ALA A 100 -0.17 10.37 -23.62
N LEU A 101 -0.50 11.38 -22.80
CA LEU A 101 -0.24 12.77 -23.14
C LEU A 101 1.28 12.99 -23.24
N GLY A 102 1.78 13.22 -24.45
CA GLY A 102 3.14 13.71 -24.68
C GLY A 102 4.25 12.66 -24.83
N ILE A 103 3.92 11.37 -24.96
CA ILE A 103 4.92 10.30 -25.20
C ILE A 103 4.64 9.64 -26.56
N GLY A 104 5.70 9.19 -27.24
CA GLY A 104 5.61 8.46 -28.50
C GLY A 104 4.92 7.09 -28.37
N SER A 105 5.03 6.25 -29.39
CA SER A 105 4.43 4.90 -29.37
C SER A 105 5.06 4.03 -28.28
N VAL A 106 4.25 3.55 -27.32
CA VAL A 106 4.67 2.53 -26.35
C VAL A 106 4.92 1.22 -27.09
N GLY A 107 6.15 0.72 -27.04
CA GLY A 107 6.57 -0.49 -27.76
C GLY A 107 7.28 -1.50 -26.87
N ARG A 108 8.03 -2.40 -27.51
CA ARG A 108 8.77 -3.48 -26.84
C ARG A 108 9.75 -2.96 -25.79
N LYS A 109 10.48 -1.88 -26.10
CA LYS A 109 11.52 -1.32 -25.22
C LYS A 109 10.91 -0.82 -23.91
N GLU A 110 9.80 -0.11 -23.98
CA GLU A 110 9.09 0.42 -22.81
C GLU A 110 8.48 -0.73 -22.00
N ALA A 111 7.93 -1.75 -22.67
CA ALA A 111 7.42 -2.95 -22.01
C ALA A 111 8.52 -3.71 -21.23
N GLU A 112 9.69 -3.92 -21.85
CA GLU A 112 10.83 -4.57 -21.22
C GLU A 112 11.37 -3.76 -20.03
N ALA A 113 11.49 -2.43 -20.18
CA ALA A 113 11.92 -1.53 -19.12
C ALA A 113 10.94 -1.57 -17.91
N TRP A 114 9.64 -1.59 -18.18
CA TRP A 114 8.63 -1.68 -17.13
C TRP A 114 8.67 -3.03 -16.40
N VAL A 115 8.81 -4.13 -17.12
CA VAL A 115 8.96 -5.46 -16.54
C VAL A 115 10.23 -5.56 -15.68
N ALA A 116 11.34 -4.95 -16.12
CA ALA A 116 12.56 -4.87 -15.33
C ALA A 116 12.34 -4.07 -14.03
N LYS A 117 11.68 -2.90 -14.09
CA LYS A 117 11.40 -2.11 -12.87
C LYS A 117 10.46 -2.83 -11.89
N LEU A 118 9.51 -3.62 -12.39
CA LEU A 118 8.68 -4.50 -11.57
C LEU A 118 9.47 -5.64 -10.91
N GLU A 119 10.53 -6.15 -11.56
CA GLU A 119 11.46 -7.12 -10.95
C GLU A 119 12.27 -6.49 -9.82
N ASP A 120 12.78 -5.26 -10.02
CA ASP A 120 13.48 -4.50 -8.98
C ASP A 120 12.59 -4.33 -7.75
N PHE A 121 11.33 -3.93 -7.95
CA PHE A 121 10.36 -3.81 -6.85
C PHE A 121 10.10 -5.16 -6.16
N SER A 122 9.98 -6.24 -6.92
CA SER A 122 9.84 -7.60 -6.36
C SER A 122 11.03 -7.98 -5.48
N SER A 123 12.24 -7.61 -5.88
CA SER A 123 13.46 -7.83 -5.10
C SER A 123 13.49 -7.02 -3.80
N ILE A 124 12.91 -5.81 -3.80
CA ILE A 124 12.72 -4.99 -2.59
C ILE A 124 11.72 -5.67 -1.64
N CYS A 125 10.59 -6.18 -2.16
CA CYS A 125 9.62 -6.93 -1.37
C CYS A 125 10.25 -8.16 -0.69
N ASP A 126 11.04 -8.95 -1.43
CA ASP A 126 11.76 -10.10 -0.89
C ASP A 126 12.73 -9.69 0.22
N SER A 127 13.44 -8.58 0.02
CA SER A 127 14.37 -8.02 1.00
C SER A 127 13.64 -7.59 2.28
N VAL A 128 12.45 -7.00 2.18
CA VAL A 128 11.62 -6.67 3.34
C VAL A 128 11.24 -7.93 4.11
N VAL A 129 10.79 -8.99 3.41
CA VAL A 129 10.42 -10.26 4.06
C VAL A 129 11.63 -10.91 4.72
N ALA A 130 12.78 -10.97 4.05
CA ALA A 130 13.98 -11.60 4.57
C ALA A 130 14.50 -10.91 5.84
N ASN A 131 14.50 -9.57 5.88
CA ASN A 131 15.09 -8.80 6.97
C ASN A 131 14.10 -8.49 8.11
N PHE A 132 12.83 -8.28 7.78
CA PHE A 132 11.83 -7.81 8.74
C PHE A 132 10.67 -8.77 8.95
N GLY A 133 10.53 -9.84 8.16
CA GLY A 133 9.37 -10.73 8.19
C GLY A 133 9.01 -11.21 9.59
N LYS A 134 9.99 -11.72 10.36
CA LYS A 134 9.77 -12.14 11.75
C LYS A 134 9.29 -11.00 12.66
N LYS A 135 9.89 -9.80 12.53
CA LYS A 135 9.53 -8.63 13.34
C LYS A 135 8.16 -8.05 12.97
N LEU A 136 7.75 -8.20 11.72
CA LEU A 136 6.43 -7.78 11.26
C LEU A 136 5.33 -8.79 11.64
N GLY A 137 5.70 -10.00 12.06
CA GLY A 137 4.75 -11.11 12.29
C GLY A 137 4.31 -11.79 10.99
N VAL A 138 5.09 -11.66 9.91
CA VAL A 138 4.85 -12.35 8.63
C VAL A 138 4.98 -13.85 8.89
N GLY A 139 3.89 -14.58 8.63
CA GLY A 139 3.80 -16.02 8.89
C GLY A 139 3.03 -16.41 10.16
N GLU A 140 2.56 -15.45 10.96
CA GLU A 140 1.63 -15.71 12.08
C GLU A 140 0.15 -15.79 11.61
N GLY A 141 -0.14 -15.74 10.29
CA GLY A 141 -1.47 -15.97 9.71
C GLY A 141 -1.56 -15.76 8.18
N PHE A 142 -2.49 -16.50 7.54
CA PHE A 142 -2.89 -16.59 6.11
C PHE A 142 -1.79 -16.42 5.04
N VAL A 143 -1.33 -17.57 4.52
CA VAL A 143 -0.49 -17.80 3.32
C VAL A 143 1.02 -17.74 3.55
N LEU A 144 1.65 -18.91 3.39
CA LEU A 144 3.08 -19.13 3.52
C LEU A 144 3.67 -19.58 2.18
N LYS A 145 4.78 -18.97 1.75
CA LYS A 145 5.85 -19.70 1.06
C LYS A 145 7.21 -19.11 1.48
N LYS A 146 8.07 -19.98 2.00
CA LYS A 146 9.39 -19.62 2.54
C LYS A 146 10.42 -19.69 1.41
N SER A 147 11.16 -18.61 1.19
CA SER A 147 12.47 -18.68 0.53
C SER A 147 13.45 -17.84 1.35
N GLY A 148 14.47 -18.51 1.88
CA GLY A 148 15.60 -17.89 2.56
C GLY A 148 16.74 -17.73 1.57
N GLY A 149 17.33 -16.54 1.57
CA GLY A 149 18.56 -16.23 0.87
C GLY A 149 19.08 -14.90 1.40
N VAL A 150 20.28 -14.91 1.97
CA VAL A 150 21.04 -13.68 2.22
C VAL A 150 21.63 -13.27 0.88
N THR A 151 21.31 -12.08 0.39
CA THR A 151 22.03 -11.48 -0.75
C THR A 151 22.44 -10.04 -0.45
N SER A 152 23.69 -9.80 -0.84
CA SER A 152 24.44 -8.55 -0.81
C SER A 152 23.64 -7.37 -1.35
N TRP A 153 23.67 -6.27 -0.60
CA TRP A 153 22.96 -5.04 -0.90
C TRP A 153 23.64 -4.32 -2.07
N GLY A 154 22.92 -4.03 -3.16
CA GLY A 154 23.41 -3.19 -4.24
C GLY A 154 23.62 -1.73 -3.78
N GLY A 155 24.74 -1.12 -4.17
CA GLY A 155 25.26 0.12 -3.58
C GLY A 155 24.40 1.40 -3.69
N LYS A 156 23.30 1.41 -4.45
CA LYS A 156 22.32 2.52 -4.43
C LYS A 156 21.36 2.44 -3.24
N LEU A 157 20.92 1.23 -2.87
CA LEU A 157 20.00 1.01 -1.75
C LEU A 157 20.70 1.26 -0.39
N THR A 158 21.98 0.89 -0.27
CA THR A 158 22.80 1.11 0.94
C THR A 158 22.92 2.58 1.31
N ARG A 159 23.05 3.48 0.31
CA ARG A 159 23.19 4.93 0.55
C ARG A 159 21.90 5.59 1.01
N GLN A 160 20.74 5.14 0.52
CA GLN A 160 19.46 5.54 1.09
C GLN A 160 19.29 4.95 2.48
N PHE A 161 19.69 3.70 2.73
CA PHE A 161 19.58 3.12 4.07
C PHE A 161 20.40 3.86 5.13
N ASP A 162 21.68 4.17 4.86
CA ASP A 162 22.58 4.88 5.80
C ASP A 162 22.14 6.32 6.12
N LYS A 163 21.38 6.97 5.23
CA LYS A 163 20.84 8.31 5.48
C LYS A 163 19.66 8.28 6.46
N PHE A 164 18.98 7.14 6.61
CA PHE A 164 17.75 7.00 7.40
C PHE A 164 17.95 6.30 8.75
N THR A 165 19.09 5.64 8.98
CA THR A 165 19.45 5.07 10.29
C THR A 165 19.75 6.14 11.36
N ASN A 166 19.85 7.43 10.98
CA ASN A 166 20.24 8.53 11.85
C ASN A 166 19.07 9.47 12.26
N GLY A 167 17.82 9.13 11.89
CA GLY A 167 16.64 9.97 12.17
C GLY A 167 16.12 9.83 13.60
N LYS A 168 16.31 10.87 14.43
CA LYS A 168 15.82 10.96 15.83
C LYS A 168 14.28 11.05 16.00
N HIS A 169 13.48 10.66 15.00
CA HIS A 169 12.01 10.83 14.98
C HIS A 169 11.19 9.58 14.58
N LEU A 170 11.83 8.41 14.49
CA LEU A 170 11.18 7.15 14.05
C LEU A 170 10.14 6.58 15.05
N ASP A 171 10.03 7.15 16.24
CA ASP A 171 9.21 6.60 17.34
C ASP A 171 7.81 7.24 17.46
N SER A 172 7.45 8.19 16.59
CA SER A 172 6.13 8.84 16.70
C SER A 172 5.04 8.01 16.00
N PRO A 173 3.95 7.62 16.71
CA PRO A 173 2.77 7.03 16.08
C PRO A 173 2.21 7.88 14.93
N ALA A 174 2.40 9.20 14.97
CA ALA A 174 1.99 10.11 13.90
C ALA A 174 2.84 9.94 12.62
N ALA A 175 4.14 9.66 12.76
CA ALA A 175 5.02 9.37 11.61
C ALA A 175 4.61 8.06 10.95
N TYR A 176 4.29 7.03 11.74
CA TYR A 176 3.77 5.75 11.24
C TYR A 176 2.48 5.93 10.44
N VAL A 177 1.48 6.62 10.98
CA VAL A 177 0.19 6.84 10.31
C VAL A 177 0.35 7.68 9.04
N THR A 178 1.15 8.76 9.11
CA THR A 178 1.45 9.58 7.93
C THR A 178 2.14 8.75 6.84
N GLY A 179 3.11 7.91 7.22
CA GLY A 179 3.79 7.00 6.32
C GLY A 179 2.84 6.00 5.66
N LEU A 180 1.93 5.38 6.42
CA LEU A 180 0.93 4.47 5.88
C LEU A 180 0.00 5.17 4.87
N GLY A 181 -0.43 6.39 5.18
CA GLY A 181 -1.26 7.19 4.27
C GLY A 181 -0.58 7.43 2.92
N ARG A 182 0.72 7.80 2.94
CA ARG A 182 1.54 7.94 1.72
C ARG A 182 1.69 6.60 0.99
N LEU A 183 2.11 5.54 1.70
CA LEU A 183 2.29 4.20 1.12
C LEU A 183 1.03 3.70 0.40
N PHE A 184 -0.14 3.90 1.01
CA PHE A 184 -1.41 3.45 0.45
C PHE A 184 -1.84 4.26 -0.77
N THR A 185 -1.43 5.52 -0.82
CA THR A 185 -1.65 6.40 -1.99
C THR A 185 -0.72 5.98 -3.12
N ASP A 186 0.58 5.84 -2.86
CA ASP A 186 1.59 5.49 -3.86
C ASP A 186 1.35 4.09 -4.45
N ALA A 187 0.87 3.14 -3.62
CA ALA A 187 0.56 1.78 -4.07
C ALA A 187 -0.61 1.72 -5.07
N GLN A 188 -1.43 2.78 -5.19
CA GLN A 188 -2.50 2.81 -6.20
C GLN A 188 -1.97 2.78 -7.63
N LEU A 189 -0.72 3.17 -7.86
CA LEU A 189 -0.04 2.97 -9.15
C LEU A 189 -0.08 1.50 -9.58
N LEU A 190 0.18 0.58 -8.65
CA LEU A 190 0.17 -0.85 -8.96
C LEU A 190 -1.24 -1.37 -9.23
N ASP A 191 -2.27 -0.84 -8.55
CA ASP A 191 -3.67 -1.15 -8.87
C ASP A 191 -4.06 -0.66 -10.25
N GLU A 192 -3.60 0.53 -10.63
CA GLU A 192 -3.88 1.10 -11.94
C GLU A 192 -3.28 0.25 -13.06
N HIS A 193 -2.01 -0.15 -12.91
CA HIS A 193 -1.38 -1.08 -13.86
C HIS A 193 -2.05 -2.45 -13.87
N SER A 194 -2.44 -2.98 -12.70
CA SER A 194 -3.18 -4.24 -12.60
C SER A 194 -4.53 -4.13 -13.30
N GLN A 195 -5.27 -3.03 -13.11
CA GLN A 195 -6.53 -2.77 -13.78
C GLN A 195 -6.36 -2.69 -15.30
N ALA A 196 -5.36 -1.95 -15.77
CA ALA A 196 -5.09 -1.77 -17.19
C ALA A 196 -4.75 -3.11 -17.87
N LEU A 197 -3.99 -3.98 -17.19
CA LEU A 197 -3.62 -5.31 -17.68
C LEU A 197 -4.79 -6.30 -17.67
N LEU A 198 -5.70 -6.20 -16.70
CA LEU A 198 -6.83 -7.13 -16.54
C LEU A 198 -8.11 -6.67 -17.25
N ALA A 199 -8.11 -5.45 -17.76
CA ALA A 199 -9.27 -4.87 -18.44
C ALA A 199 -9.73 -5.74 -19.61
N GLN A 200 -11.04 -5.74 -19.84
CA GLN A 200 -11.66 -6.37 -21.00
C GLN A 200 -12.57 -5.34 -21.69
N PRO A 201 -12.19 -4.85 -22.89
CA PRO A 201 -10.95 -5.15 -23.62
C PRO A 201 -9.70 -4.61 -22.89
N LEU A 202 -8.53 -5.18 -23.23
CA LEU A 202 -7.24 -4.74 -22.68
C LEU A 202 -7.03 -3.25 -22.88
N SER A 203 -6.34 -2.60 -21.93
CA SER A 203 -6.01 -1.19 -22.11
C SER A 203 -5.11 -0.99 -23.34
N PRO A 204 -5.19 0.15 -24.03
CA PRO A 204 -4.37 0.41 -25.22
C PRO A 204 -2.87 0.24 -24.97
N ILE A 205 -2.37 0.64 -23.79
CA ILE A 205 -0.95 0.52 -23.43
C ILE A 205 -0.55 -0.94 -23.30
N TYR A 206 -1.33 -1.75 -22.58
CA TYR A 206 -1.02 -3.18 -22.46
C TYR A 206 -1.32 -3.94 -23.75
N ALA A 207 -2.18 -3.45 -24.64
CA ALA A 207 -2.42 -4.08 -25.94
C ALA A 207 -1.20 -4.02 -26.88
N THR A 208 -0.30 -3.04 -26.73
CA THR A 208 0.93 -2.93 -27.55
C THR A 208 2.10 -3.76 -27.03
N PHE A 209 2.01 -4.29 -25.82
CA PHE A 209 3.08 -5.09 -25.23
C PHE A 209 3.21 -6.47 -25.93
N PRO A 210 4.44 -6.97 -26.14
CA PRO A 210 4.67 -8.37 -26.48
C PRO A 210 4.00 -9.32 -25.48
N ALA A 211 3.52 -10.47 -25.95
CA ALA A 211 2.77 -11.42 -25.10
C ALA A 211 3.57 -11.87 -23.87
N GLU A 212 4.87 -12.08 -24.05
CA GLU A 212 5.81 -12.49 -23.00
C GLU A 212 5.97 -11.39 -21.94
N ALA A 213 6.09 -10.12 -22.38
CA ALA A 213 6.18 -8.98 -21.49
C ALA A 213 4.89 -8.76 -20.69
N ARG A 214 3.72 -8.97 -21.31
CA ARG A 214 2.43 -8.92 -20.59
C ARG A 214 2.33 -9.98 -19.52
N SER A 215 2.66 -11.23 -19.87
CA SER A 215 2.64 -12.34 -18.90
C SER A 215 3.62 -12.09 -17.75
N ALA A 216 4.82 -11.60 -18.05
CA ALA A 216 5.81 -11.26 -17.03
C ALA A 216 5.31 -10.13 -16.10
N ALA A 217 4.69 -9.08 -16.66
CA ALA A 217 4.12 -7.98 -15.89
C ALA A 217 2.97 -8.47 -14.99
N GLU A 218 2.09 -9.32 -15.50
CA GLU A 218 0.98 -9.92 -14.73
C GLU A 218 1.50 -10.69 -13.50
N VAL A 219 2.48 -11.57 -13.69
CA VAL A 219 3.08 -12.36 -12.60
C VAL A 219 3.66 -11.44 -11.52
N LYS A 220 4.37 -10.39 -11.92
CA LYS A 220 5.02 -9.44 -10.99
C LYS A 220 4.02 -8.56 -10.24
N LEU A 221 3.00 -8.03 -10.94
CA LEU A 221 1.93 -7.24 -10.32
C LEU A 221 1.12 -8.08 -9.33
N LYS A 222 0.80 -9.33 -9.70
CA LYS A 222 0.15 -10.28 -8.79
C LYS A 222 0.99 -10.54 -7.54
N ARG A 223 2.31 -10.76 -7.69
CA ARG A 223 3.24 -10.93 -6.57
C ARG A 223 3.29 -9.71 -5.65
N ALA A 224 3.29 -8.51 -6.22
CA ALA A 224 3.23 -7.27 -5.43
C ALA A 224 1.93 -7.19 -4.62
N SER A 225 0.78 -7.50 -5.23
CA SER A 225 -0.51 -7.59 -4.53
C SER A 225 -0.47 -8.59 -3.37
N GLU A 226 0.06 -9.79 -3.61
CA GLU A 226 0.22 -10.84 -2.59
C GLU A 226 1.12 -10.40 -1.44
N PHE A 227 2.22 -9.67 -1.74
CA PHE A 227 3.09 -9.08 -0.73
C PHE A 227 2.33 -8.06 0.14
N PHE A 228 1.60 -7.11 -0.47
CA PHE A 228 0.82 -6.14 0.31
C PHE A 228 -0.24 -6.81 1.18
N ALA A 229 -0.89 -7.86 0.69
CA ALA A 229 -1.88 -8.62 1.46
C ALA A 229 -1.23 -9.35 2.66
N SER A 230 -0.20 -10.16 2.40
CA SER A 230 0.40 -11.07 3.38
C SER A 230 1.38 -10.40 4.35
N VAL A 231 1.95 -9.26 3.97
CA VAL A 231 2.95 -8.56 4.79
C VAL A 231 2.37 -7.27 5.35
N VAL A 232 2.07 -6.30 4.49
CA VAL A 232 1.73 -4.94 4.92
C VAL A 232 0.38 -4.88 5.61
N LEU A 233 -0.68 -5.34 4.92
CA LEU A 233 -2.03 -5.31 5.46
C LEU A 233 -2.18 -6.19 6.70
N THR A 234 -1.42 -7.28 6.80
CA THR A 234 -1.46 -8.15 7.98
C THR A 234 -1.06 -7.41 9.26
N PHE A 235 0.07 -6.69 9.27
CA PHE A 235 0.44 -5.92 10.46
C PHE A 235 -0.42 -4.67 10.66
N VAL A 236 -0.89 -4.02 9.57
CA VAL A 236 -1.76 -2.83 9.68
C VAL A 236 -3.12 -3.16 10.27
N ILE A 237 -3.75 -4.27 9.86
CA ILE A 237 -5.05 -4.68 10.41
C ILE A 237 -4.91 -5.10 11.88
N ARG A 238 -3.82 -5.76 12.27
CA ARG A 238 -3.53 -6.06 13.68
C ARG A 238 -3.38 -4.78 14.51
N ASP A 239 -2.64 -3.80 14.00
CA ASP A 239 -2.45 -2.52 14.68
C ASP A 239 -3.77 -1.74 14.78
N LEU A 240 -4.57 -1.73 13.72
CA LEU A 240 -5.89 -1.12 13.71
C LEU A 240 -6.82 -1.74 14.76
N ALA A 241 -6.81 -3.07 14.90
CA ALA A 241 -7.60 -3.75 15.93
C ALA A 241 -7.19 -3.32 17.35
N GLN A 242 -5.89 -3.19 17.61
CA GLN A 242 -5.38 -2.69 18.90
C GLN A 242 -5.74 -1.23 19.15
N LEU A 243 -5.67 -0.38 18.11
CA LEU A 243 -6.05 1.02 18.20
C LEU A 243 -7.56 1.17 18.46
N LEU A 244 -8.40 0.35 17.81
CA LEU A 244 -9.85 0.34 18.00
C LEU A 244 -10.23 -0.12 19.41
N ASP A 245 -9.65 -1.19 19.93
CA ASP A 245 -9.87 -1.65 21.31
C ASP A 245 -9.54 -0.54 22.32
N LYS A 246 -8.39 0.11 22.13
CA LYS A 246 -7.96 1.20 23.00
C LYS A 246 -8.80 2.47 22.82
N TYR A 247 -9.35 2.72 21.63
CA TYR A 247 -10.31 3.80 21.39
C TYR A 247 -11.63 3.54 22.12
N ALA A 248 -12.16 2.31 22.05
CA ALA A 248 -13.39 1.92 22.72
C ALA A 248 -13.28 2.05 24.26
N LYS A 249 -12.17 1.59 24.86
CA LYS A 249 -11.92 1.71 26.30
C LYS A 249 -11.83 3.15 26.81
N LYS A 250 -11.51 4.13 25.95
CA LYS A 250 -11.59 5.54 26.35
C LYS A 250 -13.02 6.03 26.52
N CYS A 251 -13.95 5.52 25.71
CA CYS A 251 -15.37 5.83 25.88
C CYS A 251 -15.90 5.32 27.23
N GLU A 252 -15.43 4.16 27.71
CA GLU A 252 -15.78 3.65 29.03
C GLU A 252 -15.33 4.58 30.16
N LYS A 253 -14.15 5.21 30.03
CA LYS A 253 -13.67 6.19 31.02
C LYS A 253 -14.53 7.45 31.07
N TRP A 254 -15.00 7.93 29.93
CA TRP A 254 -15.94 9.06 29.89
C TRP A 254 -17.29 8.75 30.53
N LEU A 255 -17.71 7.48 30.57
CA LEU A 255 -18.93 7.06 31.26
C LEU A 255 -18.74 6.93 32.78
N ALA A 256 -17.50 6.85 33.25
CA ALA A 256 -17.15 6.73 34.66
C ALA A 256 -16.81 8.09 35.31
N GLU A 257 -16.78 9.17 34.52
CA GLU A 257 -16.70 10.57 34.95
C GLU A 257 -18.10 11.17 35.11
#